data_AF-A0A1H9YSA3-F1
#
_entry.id   AF-A0A1H9YSA3-F1
#
_cell.length_a   1.000
_cell.length_b   1.000
_cell.length_c   1.000
_cell.angle_alpha   90.00
_cell.angle_beta   90.00
_cell.angle_gamma   90.00
#
_symmetry.space_group_name_H-M   'P 1'
#
loop_
_entity.id
_entity.type
_entity.pdbx_description
1 polymer ?
#
loop_
_entity_poly.entity_id
_entity_poly.type
_entity_poly.pdbx_seq_one_letter_code
_entity_poly.pdbx_strand_id
1 'polypeptide(L)'
;MAGIVVPAVLLLVAVVLARVFADTVLDTGRVEDDVAAQFEEIEGVAIDLTCDDEMQVEQGADYECTGTTADGEEVTLRIVITDETDASYTWEEV
;
A
#
# COMPACT_ATOMS: atom_id res chain seq x y z
N MET A 1 7.58 -14.66 -33.24
CA MET A 1 7.03 -13.46 -32.59
C MET A 1 7.46 -13.55 -31.13
N ALA A 2 8.39 -12.69 -30.70
CA ALA A 2 8.91 -12.69 -29.33
C ALA A 2 7.82 -12.12 -28.42
N GLY A 3 7.34 -12.94 -27.48
CA GLY A 3 6.35 -12.52 -26.49
C GLY A 3 7.01 -11.61 -25.46
N ILE A 4 6.64 -10.34 -25.49
CA ILE A 4 7.00 -9.40 -24.43
C ILE A 4 5.99 -9.66 -23.30
N VAL A 5 6.40 -10.39 -22.27
CA VAL A 5 5.74 -10.34 -20.96
C VAL A 5 6.21 -9.02 -20.33
N VAL A 6 5.44 -7.96 -20.54
CA VAL A 6 5.55 -6.75 -19.74
C VAL A 6 4.83 -7.08 -18.43
N PRO A 7 5.51 -7.22 -17.28
CA PRO A 7 4.78 -7.15 -16.02
C PRO A 7 4.21 -5.73 -15.96
N ALA A 8 2.89 -5.62 -16.04
CA ALA A 8 2.18 -4.36 -15.89
C ALA A 8 2.30 -3.94 -14.43
N VAL A 9 3.42 -3.31 -14.09
CA VAL A 9 3.59 -2.64 -12.80
C VAL A 9 2.64 -1.43 -12.84
N LEU A 10 1.47 -1.57 -12.23
CA LEU A 10 0.51 -0.50 -12.00
C LEU A 10 1.10 0.44 -10.93
N LEU A 11 1.97 1.36 -11.35
CA LEU A 11 2.48 2.44 -10.50
C LEU A 11 1.39 3.51 -10.36
N LEU A 12 0.48 3.35 -9.40
CA LEU A 12 -0.40 4.41 -8.95
C LEU A 12 0.39 5.35 -8.04
N VAL A 13 0.96 6.40 -8.63
CA VAL A 13 1.69 7.44 -7.89
C VAL A 13 0.70 8.50 -7.40
N ALA A 14 0.26 8.40 -6.15
CA ALA A 14 -0.48 9.47 -5.48
C ALA A 14 0.50 10.57 -5.03
N VAL A 15 0.63 11.64 -5.81
CA VAL A 15 1.54 12.77 -5.51
C VAL A 15 0.90 13.71 -4.48
N VAL A 16 1.35 13.66 -3.22
CA VAL A 16 1.03 14.67 -2.20
C VAL A 16 2.31 15.39 -1.79
N LEU A 17 2.48 16.60 -2.33
CA LEU A 17 3.62 17.50 -2.07
C LEU A 17 3.75 17.87 -0.59
N ALA A 18 4.60 17.18 0.16
CA ALA A 18 4.83 17.43 1.57
C ALA A 18 6.32 17.74 1.84
N ARG A 19 6.73 18.99 1.60
CA ARG A 19 8.09 19.45 1.91
C ARG A 19 8.35 19.45 3.43
N VAL A 20 9.43 18.79 3.84
CA VAL A 20 10.11 18.82 5.16
C VAL A 20 9.44 18.01 6.26
N PHE A 21 9.70 16.69 6.31
CA PHE A 21 9.17 15.86 7.40
C PHE A 21 10.10 14.71 7.77
N ALA A 22 11.00 14.93 8.72
CA ALA A 22 11.66 13.83 9.44
C ALA A 22 10.77 13.25 10.57
N ASP A 23 9.54 13.76 10.73
CA ASP A 23 8.56 13.39 11.77
C ASP A 23 7.15 13.18 11.17
N THR A 24 7.02 12.78 9.90
CA THR A 24 5.70 12.47 9.33
C THR A 24 5.35 11.03 9.51
N VAL A 25 4.12 10.82 9.99
CA VAL A 25 3.45 9.53 10.07
C VAL A 25 2.32 9.56 9.04
N LEU A 26 2.16 8.47 8.28
CA LEU A 26 0.99 8.29 7.41
C LEU A 26 -0.27 8.19 8.28
N ASP A 27 -1.37 8.69 7.75
CA ASP A 27 -2.68 8.42 8.33
C ASP A 27 -3.02 6.96 7.99
N THR A 28 -2.83 6.06 8.96
CA THR A 28 -3.00 4.61 8.77
C THR A 28 -4.39 4.25 8.26
N GLY A 29 -5.46 4.90 8.76
CA GLY A 29 -6.81 4.65 8.28
C GLY A 29 -7.01 5.05 6.81
N ARG A 30 -6.37 6.14 6.38
CA ARG A 30 -6.33 6.53 4.97
C ARG A 30 -5.60 5.51 4.10
N VAL A 31 -4.51 4.92 4.60
CA VAL A 31 -3.76 3.88 3.89
C VAL A 31 -4.59 2.61 3.79
N GLU A 32 -5.25 2.20 4.88
CA GLU A 32 -6.15 1.05 4.92
C GLU A 32 -7.28 1.18 3.90
N ASP A 33 -7.98 2.32 3.89
CA ASP A 33 -9.06 2.62 2.94
C ASP A 33 -8.56 2.60 1.47
N ASP A 34 -7.40 3.20 1.22
CA ASP A 34 -6.82 3.31 -0.12
C ASP A 34 -6.35 1.95 -0.65
N VAL A 35 -5.64 1.16 0.16
CA VAL A 35 -5.19 -0.19 -0.20
C VAL A 35 -6.39 -1.13 -0.37
N ALA A 36 -7.40 -1.07 0.50
CA ALA A 36 -8.61 -1.87 0.37
C ALA A 36 -9.36 -1.58 -0.94
N ALA A 37 -9.48 -0.30 -1.32
CA ALA A 37 -10.09 0.09 -2.59
C ALA A 37 -9.30 -0.40 -3.81
N GLN A 38 -7.96 -0.29 -3.76
CA GLN A 38 -7.09 -0.80 -4.82
C GLN A 38 -7.15 -2.33 -4.93
N PHE A 39 -7.16 -3.03 -3.80
CA PHE A 39 -7.28 -4.48 -3.74
C PHE A 39 -8.60 -4.94 -4.36
N GLU A 40 -9.73 -4.30 -4.04
CA GLU A 40 -11.02 -4.62 -4.66
C GLU A 40 -11.03 -4.35 -6.17
N GLU A 41 -10.36 -3.28 -6.63
CA GLU A 41 -10.25 -2.99 -8.08
C GLU A 41 -9.45 -4.07 -8.82
N ILE A 42 -8.40 -4.61 -8.19
CA ILE A 42 -7.47 -5.58 -8.79
C ILE A 42 -8.01 -7.01 -8.69
N GLU A 43 -8.40 -7.44 -7.49
CA GLU A 43 -8.81 -8.81 -7.18
C GLU A 43 -10.32 -9.04 -7.33
N GLY A 44 -11.11 -7.96 -7.37
CA GLY A 44 -12.57 -8.04 -7.52
C GLY A 44 -13.30 -8.47 -6.24
N VAL A 45 -12.61 -8.50 -5.10
CA VAL A 45 -13.18 -8.82 -3.78
C VAL A 45 -12.76 -7.76 -2.76
N ALA A 46 -13.72 -7.29 -1.97
CA ALA A 46 -13.43 -6.33 -0.91
C ALA A 46 -12.65 -6.98 0.24
N ILE A 47 -11.78 -6.20 0.88
CA ILE A 47 -10.99 -6.59 2.04
C ILE A 47 -11.16 -5.56 3.15
N ASP A 48 -11.28 -6.04 4.39
CA ASP A 48 -11.17 -5.22 5.60
C ASP A 48 -9.72 -5.31 6.07
N LEU A 49 -8.96 -4.21 5.94
CA LEU A 49 -7.52 -4.16 6.23
C LEU A 49 -7.26 -3.47 7.57
N THR A 50 -6.28 -3.95 8.33
CA THR A 50 -5.80 -3.35 9.58
C THR A 50 -4.28 -3.34 9.60
N CYS A 51 -3.71 -2.18 9.86
CA CYS A 51 -2.28 -1.96 10.05
C CYS A 51 -2.05 -1.50 11.50
N ASP A 52 -1.48 -2.35 12.35
CA ASP A 52 -1.31 -2.04 13.79
C ASP A 52 -0.12 -1.09 14.06
N ASP A 53 0.79 -0.96 13.09
CA ASP A 53 2.01 -0.18 13.23
C ASP A 53 1.82 1.30 12.92
N GLU A 54 2.55 2.15 13.66
CA GLU A 54 2.69 3.56 13.33
C GLU A 54 3.57 3.71 12.09
N MET A 55 2.96 4.12 10.98
CA MET A 55 3.61 4.14 9.65
C MET A 55 4.44 5.41 9.46
N GLN A 56 5.65 5.42 10.00
CA GLN A 56 6.63 6.49 9.77
C GLN A 56 7.02 6.58 8.29
N VAL A 57 7.07 7.81 7.77
CA VAL A 57 7.46 8.09 6.39
C VAL A 57 8.99 8.13 6.32
N GLU A 58 9.59 6.94 6.26
CA GLU A 58 11.03 6.75 6.10
C GLU A 58 11.28 5.91 4.85
N GLN A 59 12.16 6.37 3.94
CA GLN A 59 12.39 5.65 2.69
C GLN A 59 12.88 4.21 2.94
N GLY A 60 12.14 3.24 2.38
CA GLY A 60 12.41 1.82 2.53
C GLY A 60 11.87 1.21 3.83
N ALA A 61 11.21 1.96 4.70
CA ALA A 61 10.48 1.39 5.82
C ALA A 61 9.34 0.50 5.31
N ASP A 62 9.11 -0.59 6.03
CA ASP A 62 8.11 -1.57 5.70
C ASP A 62 7.21 -1.90 6.88
N TYR A 63 5.92 -2.11 6.59
CA TYR A 63 4.86 -2.33 7.56
C TYR A 63 3.99 -3.50 7.11
N GLU A 64 3.61 -4.36 8.04
CA GLU A 64 2.71 -5.48 7.77
C GLU A 64 1.29 -5.11 8.20
N CYS A 65 0.34 -5.36 7.30
CA CYS A 65 -1.08 -5.16 7.54
C CYS A 65 -1.80 -6.48 7.32
N THR A 66 -2.73 -6.80 8.19
CA THR A 66 -3.57 -8.00 8.08
C THR A 66 -4.94 -7.59 7.58
N GLY A 67 -5.48 -8.34 6.62
CA GLY A 67 -6.83 -8.12 6.14
C GLY A 67 -7.65 -9.39 6.04
N THR A 68 -8.97 -9.22 6.06
CA THR A 68 -9.95 -10.29 5.86
C THR A 68 -10.81 -9.98 4.64
N THR A 69 -10.82 -10.85 3.65
CA THR A 69 -11.65 -10.68 2.46
C THR A 69 -13.13 -10.89 2.79
N ALA A 70 -14.03 -10.37 1.96
CA ALA A 70 -15.48 -10.55 2.12
C ALA A 70 -15.91 -12.04 2.12
N ASP A 71 -15.08 -12.92 1.55
CA ASP A 71 -15.29 -14.37 1.54
C ASP A 71 -14.72 -15.07 2.78
N GLY A 72 -14.04 -14.33 3.67
CA GLY A 72 -13.52 -14.80 4.95
C GLY A 72 -12.10 -15.37 4.89
N GLU A 73 -11.33 -15.03 3.85
CA GLU A 73 -9.91 -15.42 3.74
C GLU A 73 -9.01 -14.37 4.41
N GLU A 74 -8.02 -14.84 5.18
CA GLU A 74 -7.00 -13.97 5.79
C GLU A 74 -5.87 -13.70 4.78
N VAL A 75 -5.53 -12.43 4.60
CA VAL A 75 -4.47 -11.96 3.68
C VAL A 75 -3.50 -11.08 4.47
N THR A 76 -2.21 -11.22 4.22
CA THR A 76 -1.17 -10.32 4.77
C THR A 76 -0.63 -9.46 3.65
N LEU A 77 -0.66 -8.14 3.84
CA LEU A 77 -0.11 -7.17 2.92
C LEU A 77 1.10 -6.50 3.54
N ARG A 78 2.19 -6.38 2.78
CA ARG A 78 3.36 -5.60 3.16
C ARG A 78 3.35 -4.27 2.42
N ILE A 79 3.41 -3.17 3.17
CA ILE A 79 3.51 -1.81 2.65
C ILE A 79 4.95 -1.35 2.75
N VAL A 80 5.50 -0.77 1.69
CA VAL A 80 6.87 -0.25 1.65
C VAL A 80 6.86 1.22 1.22
N ILE A 81 7.42 2.09 2.05
CA ILE A 81 7.59 3.51 1.71
C ILE A 81 8.65 3.64 0.62
N THR A 82 8.29 4.22 -0.52
CA THR A 82 9.17 4.38 -1.68
C THR A 82 9.75 5.79 -1.78
N ASP A 83 9.03 6.80 -1.31
CA ASP A 83 9.49 8.19 -1.30
C ASP A 83 9.05 8.91 -0.02
N GLU A 84 10.02 9.40 0.74
CA GLU A 84 9.78 10.11 2.01
C GLU A 84 9.32 11.57 1.82
N THR A 85 9.54 12.17 0.65
CA THR A 85 9.15 13.56 0.37
C THR A 85 7.69 13.67 -0.05
N ASP A 86 7.21 12.70 -0.83
CA ASP A 86 5.82 12.63 -1.28
C ASP A 86 4.97 11.67 -0.44
N ALA A 87 5.58 11.04 0.58
CA ALA A 87 4.97 10.01 1.42
C ALA A 87 4.35 8.86 0.59
N SER A 88 5.02 8.50 -0.50
CA SER A 88 4.55 7.48 -1.45
C SER A 88 4.92 6.09 -0.96
N TYR A 89 4.05 5.11 -1.21
CA TYR A 89 4.25 3.71 -0.84
C TYR A 89 3.78 2.75 -1.93
N THR A 90 4.22 1.50 -1.82
CA THR A 90 3.73 0.35 -2.59
C THR A 90 3.27 -0.74 -1.64
N TRP A 91 2.39 -1.63 -2.09
CA TRP A 91 1.97 -2.79 -1.31
C TRP A 91 2.05 -4.08 -2.13
N GLU A 92 2.29 -5.20 -1.45
CA GLU A 92 2.29 -6.55 -2.02
C GLU A 92 1.76 -7.58 -1.01
N GLU A 93 1.16 -8.67 -1.50
CA GLU A 93 0.80 -9.83 -0.67
C GLU A 93 2.06 -10.64 -0.30
N VAL A 94 2.14 -11.13 0.95
CA VAL A 94 3.30 -11.88 1.48
C VAL A 94 2.99 -13.27 2.02
#